data_AF-A0AA37F7J8-F1
#
_entry.id   AF-A0AA37F7J8-F1
#
_cell.length_a   1.000
_cell.length_b   1.000
_cell.length_c   1.000
_cell.angle_alpha   90.00
_cell.angle_beta   90.00
_cell.angle_gamma   90.00
#
_symmetry.space_group_name_H-M   'P 1'
#
loop_
_entity.id
_entity.type
_entity.pdbx_description
1 polymer ?
#
loop_
_entity_poly.entity_id
_entity_poly.type
_entity_poly.pdbx_seq_one_letter_code
_entity_poly.pdbx_strand_id
1 'polypeptide(L)'
;MDRHPAPEAGDDRVPMTFEERNTWLYAILVPVTSLAYFGVVVPRLFERPASEVSWAVPMLWAVGATVVGTVVGSIVLAVAARDAEAASDVRDKEIERHGDRIAQAITAFGAAAVLALAMLEVDHFWIGNALFLIGAVGATWGSVAKIRAYRGTFHG
;
A
#
# COMPACT_ATOMS: atom_id res chain seq x y z
N MET A 1 54.15 -17.25 11.87
CA MET A 1 52.72 -17.39 12.22
C MET A 1 52.09 -16.01 12.02
N ASP A 2 51.86 -15.62 10.77
CA ASP A 2 51.16 -14.37 10.46
C ASP A 2 49.68 -14.70 10.31
N ARG A 3 48.88 -14.28 11.29
CA ARG A 3 47.42 -14.33 11.17
C ARG A 3 47.01 -13.16 10.29
N HIS A 4 46.75 -13.47 9.02
CA HIS A 4 46.02 -12.59 8.13
C HIS A 4 44.60 -12.41 8.71
N PRO A 5 44.17 -11.19 9.10
CA PRO A 5 42.78 -10.98 9.49
C PRO A 5 41.90 -11.21 8.26
N ALA A 6 40.90 -12.08 8.40
CA ALA A 6 39.92 -12.33 7.35
C ALA A 6 39.22 -11.00 6.97
N PRO A 7 38.89 -10.77 5.70
CA PRO A 7 38.09 -9.62 5.31
C PRO A 7 36.74 -9.74 6.05
N GLU A 8 36.42 -8.72 6.85
CA GLU A 8 35.08 -8.60 7.41
C GLU A 8 34.10 -8.57 6.24
N ALA A 9 33.24 -9.59 6.17
CA ALA A 9 32.07 -9.57 5.34
C ALA A 9 31.13 -8.48 5.88
N GLY A 10 31.48 -7.21 5.58
CA GLY A 10 30.56 -6.11 5.67
C GLY A 10 29.35 -6.51 4.85
N ASP A 11 28.20 -6.56 5.50
CA ASP A 11 26.91 -6.83 4.89
C ASP A 11 26.72 -5.77 3.79
N ASP A 12 27.01 -6.10 2.53
CA ASP A 12 26.80 -5.26 1.34
C ASP A 12 25.29 -5.06 1.05
N ARG A 13 24.44 -5.09 2.09
CA ARG A 13 23.05 -4.67 2.00
C ARG A 13 23.05 -3.16 1.99
N VAL A 14 23.01 -2.61 0.78
CA VAL A 14 22.61 -1.22 0.56
C VAL A 14 21.37 -0.96 1.44
N PRO A 15 21.43 -0.01 2.39
CA PRO A 15 20.30 0.28 3.27
C PRO A 15 19.08 0.64 2.43
N MET A 16 17.94 -0.01 2.66
CA MET A 16 16.71 0.29 1.92
C MET A 16 16.39 1.78 2.03
N THR A 17 16.06 2.40 0.90
CA THR A 17 15.73 3.83 0.82
C THR A 17 14.43 4.14 1.58
N PHE A 18 14.21 5.41 1.94
CA PHE A 18 12.96 5.84 2.57
C PHE A 18 11.73 5.48 1.71
N GLU A 19 11.84 5.65 0.39
CA GLU A 19 10.75 5.29 -0.53
C GLU A 19 10.52 3.77 -0.59
N GLU A 20 11.58 2.96 -0.62
CA GLU A 20 11.44 1.51 -0.58
C GLU A 20 10.76 1.05 0.72
N ARG A 21 11.18 1.57 1.87
CA ARG A 21 10.55 1.30 3.18
C ARG A 21 9.07 1.67 3.19
N ASN A 22 8.72 2.85 2.69
CA ASN A 22 7.33 3.29 2.63
C ASN A 22 6.49 2.44 1.65
N THR A 23 7.10 2.00 0.54
CA THR A 23 6.47 1.07 -0.41
C THR A 23 6.18 -0.28 0.27
N TRP A 24 7.11 -0.79 1.08
CA TRP A 24 6.89 -2.00 1.87
C TRP A 24 5.78 -1.85 2.92
N LEU A 25 5.70 -0.69 3.59
CA LEU A 25 4.60 -0.39 4.50
C LEU A 25 3.26 -0.49 3.76
N TYR A 26 3.10 0.20 2.63
CA TYR A 26 1.87 0.12 1.83
C TYR A 26 1.56 -1.30 1.33
N ALA A 27 2.58 -2.03 0.85
CA ALA A 27 2.43 -3.38 0.34
C ALA A 27 1.90 -4.38 1.39
N ILE A 28 2.15 -4.13 2.66
CA ILE A 28 1.71 -4.99 3.77
C ILE A 28 0.39 -4.45 4.36
N LEU A 29 0.34 -3.16 4.62
CA LEU A 29 -0.73 -2.54 5.39
C LEU A 29 -2.05 -2.58 4.62
N VAL A 30 -2.03 -2.35 3.30
CA VAL A 30 -3.24 -2.39 2.46
C VAL A 30 -3.88 -3.80 2.44
N PRO A 31 -3.14 -4.89 2.15
CA PRO A 31 -3.72 -6.24 2.25
C PRO A 31 -4.22 -6.59 3.64
N VAL A 32 -3.45 -6.26 4.69
CA VAL A 32 -3.81 -6.61 6.08
C VAL A 32 -5.08 -5.90 6.51
N THR A 33 -5.21 -4.59 6.29
CA THR A 33 -6.41 -3.84 6.65
C THR A 33 -7.60 -4.24 5.79
N SER A 34 -7.38 -4.58 4.52
CA SER A 34 -8.42 -5.11 3.63
C SER A 34 -8.94 -6.47 4.11
N LEU A 35 -8.05 -7.39 4.46
CA LEU A 35 -8.42 -8.70 5.01
C LEU A 35 -9.16 -8.56 6.34
N ALA A 36 -8.71 -7.65 7.21
CA ALA A 36 -9.40 -7.36 8.46
C ALA A 36 -10.82 -6.81 8.21
N TYR A 37 -10.97 -5.89 7.26
CA TYR A 37 -12.26 -5.36 6.84
C TYR A 37 -13.20 -6.46 6.32
N PHE A 38 -12.74 -7.27 5.36
CA PHE A 38 -13.55 -8.36 4.81
C PHE A 38 -13.84 -9.44 5.86
N GLY A 39 -12.91 -9.72 6.79
CA GLY A 39 -13.15 -10.59 7.93
C GLY A 39 -14.27 -10.13 8.85
N VAL A 40 -14.58 -8.82 8.87
CA VAL A 40 -15.72 -8.26 9.62
C VAL A 40 -16.99 -8.19 8.79
N VAL A 41 -16.90 -7.80 7.52
CA VAL A 41 -18.07 -7.52 6.68
C VAL A 41 -18.65 -8.78 6.04
N VAL A 42 -17.82 -9.74 5.63
CA VAL A 42 -18.28 -10.98 5.00
C VAL A 42 -19.17 -11.82 5.93
N PRO A 43 -18.83 -12.04 7.22
CA PRO A 43 -19.74 -12.73 8.14
C PRO A 43 -21.10 -12.04 8.29
N ARG A 44 -21.13 -10.70 8.34
CA ARG A 44 -22.38 -9.93 8.46
C ARG A 44 -23.29 -10.09 7.24
N LEU A 45 -22.72 -10.32 6.07
CA LEU A 45 -23.46 -10.55 4.83
C LEU A 45 -24.18 -11.91 4.81
N PHE A 46 -23.71 -12.88 5.60
CA PHE A 46 -24.40 -14.17 5.76
C PHE A 46 -25.57 -14.09 6.74
N GLU A 47 -25.58 -13.10 7.64
CA GLU A 47 -26.61 -12.94 8.67
C GLU A 47 -27.75 -12.01 8.24
N ARG A 48 -27.48 -11.03 7.36
CA ARG A 48 -28.42 -9.97 6.99
C ARG A 48 -28.33 -9.58 5.52
N PRO A 49 -29.40 -9.02 4.93
CA PRO A 49 -29.36 -8.45 3.57
C PRO A 49 -28.27 -7.38 3.44
N ALA A 50 -27.67 -7.26 2.25
CA ALA A 50 -26.59 -6.32 1.96
C ALA A 50 -26.94 -4.86 2.31
N SER A 51 -28.20 -4.46 2.16
CA SER A 51 -28.71 -3.13 2.47
C SER A 51 -28.72 -2.80 3.98
N GLU A 52 -28.72 -3.81 4.85
CA GLU A 52 -28.75 -3.65 6.31
C GLU A 52 -27.37 -3.82 6.97
N VAL A 53 -26.36 -4.24 6.20
CA VAL A 53 -25.00 -4.43 6.71
C VAL A 53 -24.37 -3.07 6.99
N SER A 54 -23.92 -2.84 8.21
CA SER A 54 -23.11 -1.67 8.55
C SER A 54 -21.67 -1.84 8.07
N TRP A 55 -21.42 -1.46 6.82
CA TRP A 55 -20.12 -1.61 6.15
C TRP A 55 -19.25 -0.35 6.21
N ALA A 56 -19.86 0.84 6.26
CA ALA A 56 -19.14 2.11 6.16
C ALA A 56 -18.14 2.34 7.31
N VAL A 57 -18.54 2.12 8.56
CA VAL A 57 -17.67 2.33 9.73
C VAL A 57 -16.44 1.40 9.71
N PRO A 58 -16.59 0.07 9.51
CA PRO A 58 -15.44 -0.81 9.32
C PRO A 58 -14.52 -0.38 8.17
N MET A 59 -15.09 0.08 7.04
CA MET A 59 -14.30 0.53 5.89
C MET A 59 -13.48 1.78 6.23
N LEU A 60 -14.09 2.76 6.93
CA LEU A 60 -13.40 3.96 7.40
C LEU A 60 -12.27 3.61 8.37
N TRP A 61 -12.45 2.62 9.25
CA TRP A 61 -11.37 2.12 10.10
C TRP A 61 -10.23 1.48 9.29
N ALA A 62 -10.54 0.71 8.25
CA ALA A 62 -9.50 0.09 7.41
C ALA A 62 -8.70 1.12 6.60
N VAL A 63 -9.38 2.11 6.02
CA VAL A 63 -8.75 3.24 5.32
C VAL A 63 -7.93 4.07 6.31
N GLY A 64 -8.52 4.45 7.44
CA GLY A 64 -7.86 5.24 8.48
C GLY A 64 -6.64 4.53 9.06
N ALA A 65 -6.73 3.23 9.35
CA ALA A 65 -5.61 2.42 9.84
C ALA A 65 -4.47 2.34 8.82
N THR A 66 -4.80 2.23 7.53
CA THR A 66 -3.78 2.27 6.46
C THR A 66 -3.07 3.62 6.42
N VAL A 67 -3.81 4.71 6.44
CA VAL A 67 -3.24 6.07 6.39
C VAL A 67 -2.39 6.34 7.63
N VAL A 68 -2.97 6.16 8.82
CA VAL A 68 -2.29 6.40 10.10
C VAL A 68 -1.09 5.47 10.26
N GLY A 69 -1.24 4.18 9.96
CA GLY A 69 -0.15 3.21 10.09
C GLY A 69 1.00 3.48 9.13
N THR A 70 0.72 3.99 7.92
CA THR A 70 1.77 4.43 6.99
C THR A 70 2.51 5.66 7.53
N VAL A 71 1.79 6.67 8.01
CA VAL A 71 2.39 7.90 8.56
C VAL A 71 3.23 7.59 9.79
N VAL A 72 2.67 6.84 10.75
CA VAL A 72 3.38 6.45 11.98
C VAL A 72 4.54 5.54 11.64
N GLY A 73 4.34 4.56 10.74
CA GLY A 73 5.38 3.65 10.30
C GLY A 73 6.56 4.37 9.65
N SER A 74 6.29 5.33 8.76
CA SER A 74 7.36 6.09 8.09
C SER A 74 8.16 6.95 9.09
N ILE A 75 7.50 7.59 10.06
CA ILE A 75 8.16 8.34 11.13
C ILE A 75 9.03 7.43 11.99
N VAL A 76 8.48 6.29 12.46
CA VAL A 76 9.21 5.34 13.31
C VAL A 76 10.44 4.79 12.57
N LEU A 77 10.30 4.45 11.29
CA LEU A 77 11.42 3.96 10.49
C LEU A 77 12.49 5.03 10.25
N ALA A 78 12.11 6.29 10.03
CA ALA A 78 13.06 7.39 9.88
C ALA A 78 13.85 7.64 11.18
N VAL A 79 13.17 7.65 12.33
CA VAL A 79 13.81 7.80 13.65
C VAL A 79 14.74 6.62 13.96
N ALA A 80 14.30 5.40 13.70
CA ALA A 80 15.07 4.18 13.96
C ALA A 80 16.34 4.11 13.09
N ALA A 81 16.26 4.56 11.84
CA ALA A 81 17.39 4.60 10.93
C ALA A 81 18.41 5.71 11.26
N ARG A 82 18.16 6.54 12.28
CA ARG A 82 19.02 7.68 12.65
C ARG A 82 19.24 8.62 11.47
N ASP A 83 18.25 8.70 10.58
CA ASP A 83 18.24 9.57 9.40
C ASP A 83 18.03 11.03 9.86
N ALA A 84 18.96 11.57 10.65
CA ALA A 84 18.92 12.95 11.16
C ALA A 84 19.15 13.99 10.05
N GLU A 85 19.68 13.56 8.90
CA GLU A 85 19.90 14.39 7.71
C GLU A 85 18.79 14.24 6.64
N ALA A 86 17.84 13.31 6.79
CA ALA A 86 16.81 13.04 5.76
C ALA A 86 15.57 13.95 5.87
N ALA A 87 15.67 15.09 6.56
CA ALA A 87 14.57 16.04 6.68
C ALA A 87 14.39 16.93 5.44
N SER A 88 15.31 16.94 4.46
CA SER A 88 15.13 17.77 3.26
C SER A 88 15.99 17.37 2.05
N ASP A 89 15.50 16.46 1.21
CA ASP A 89 15.80 16.54 -0.22
C ASP A 89 14.64 15.85 -0.95
N VAL A 90 13.49 16.47 -1.22
CA VAL A 90 13.20 17.38 -2.35
C VAL A 90 13.74 16.90 -3.72
N ARG A 91 14.46 15.78 -3.80
CA ARG A 91 15.13 15.30 -5.01
C ARG A 91 15.00 13.79 -5.24
N ASP A 92 13.79 13.27 -5.15
CA ASP A 92 13.39 12.05 -5.90
C ASP A 92 11.98 12.21 -6.49
N LYS A 93 11.78 13.38 -7.10
CA LYS A 93 10.63 13.75 -7.94
C LYS A 93 10.61 13.01 -9.29
N GLU A 94 11.46 12.01 -9.50
CA GLU A 94 11.62 11.32 -10.79
C GLU A 94 11.11 9.86 -10.81
N ILE A 95 10.79 9.25 -9.66
CA ILE A 95 10.13 7.92 -9.59
C ILE A 95 8.59 8.03 -9.54
N GLU A 96 8.04 9.26 -9.49
CA GLU A 96 6.60 9.52 -9.62
C GLU A 96 6.08 9.25 -11.04
N ARG A 97 6.95 9.19 -12.07
CA ARG A 97 6.52 9.23 -13.48
C ARG A 97 6.17 7.87 -14.11
N HIS A 98 6.47 6.75 -13.45
CA HIS A 98 6.12 5.40 -13.95
C HIS A 98 4.99 4.70 -13.20
N GLY A 99 4.68 5.13 -11.97
CA GLY A 99 3.50 4.65 -11.23
C GLY A 99 2.18 5.22 -11.75
N ASP A 100 2.25 6.38 -12.41
CA ASP A 100 1.09 7.19 -12.76
C ASP A 100 0.16 6.51 -13.77
N ARG A 101 0.69 5.86 -14.82
CA ARG A 101 -0.16 5.21 -15.83
C ARG A 101 -0.92 4.00 -15.30
N ILE A 102 -0.29 3.18 -14.44
CA ILE A 102 -0.93 2.01 -13.85
C ILE A 102 -1.98 2.46 -12.82
N ALA A 103 -1.64 3.42 -11.97
CA ALA A 103 -2.57 4.01 -11.02
C ALA A 103 -3.75 4.69 -11.74
N GLN A 104 -3.49 5.41 -12.82
CA GLN A 104 -4.50 6.07 -13.65
C GLN A 104 -5.41 5.06 -14.37
N ALA A 105 -4.85 3.97 -14.92
CA ALA A 105 -5.64 2.92 -15.56
C ALA A 105 -6.56 2.19 -14.55
N ILE A 106 -6.04 1.88 -13.36
CA ILE A 106 -6.84 1.27 -12.28
C ILE A 106 -7.90 2.23 -11.77
N THR A 107 -7.56 3.51 -11.61
CA THR A 107 -8.51 4.54 -11.17
C THR A 107 -9.61 4.74 -12.20
N ALA A 108 -9.27 4.81 -13.50
CA ALA A 108 -10.24 4.94 -14.58
C ALA A 108 -11.17 3.74 -14.66
N PHE A 109 -10.63 2.52 -14.54
CA PHE A 109 -11.43 1.30 -14.50
C PHE A 109 -12.33 1.26 -13.26
N GLY A 110 -11.79 1.61 -12.09
CA GLY A 110 -12.54 1.68 -10.83
C GLY A 110 -13.68 2.69 -10.88
N ALA A 111 -13.42 3.87 -11.43
CA ALA A 111 -14.42 4.90 -11.65
C ALA A 111 -15.53 4.42 -12.60
N ALA A 112 -15.17 3.74 -13.70
CA ALA A 112 -16.14 3.17 -14.63
C ALA A 112 -17.01 2.08 -13.98
N ALA A 113 -16.41 1.19 -13.19
CA ALA A 113 -17.13 0.14 -12.47
C ALA A 113 -18.10 0.73 -11.42
N VAL A 114 -17.67 1.74 -10.67
CA VAL A 114 -18.51 2.45 -9.69
C VAL A 114 -19.66 3.19 -10.37
N LEU A 115 -19.39 3.87 -11.49
CA LEU A 115 -20.43 4.55 -12.27
C LEU A 115 -21.44 3.55 -12.82
N ALA A 116 -21.01 2.39 -13.32
CA ALA A 116 -21.91 1.34 -13.78
C ALA A 116 -22.80 0.82 -12.64
N LEU A 117 -22.24 0.57 -11.45
CA LEU A 117 -23.01 0.13 -10.28
C LEU A 117 -24.00 1.21 -9.80
N ALA A 118 -23.61 2.49 -9.85
CA ALA A 118 -24.48 3.60 -9.51
C ALA A 118 -25.62 3.77 -10.51
N MET A 119 -25.35 3.62 -11.83
CA MET A 119 -26.36 3.66 -12.89
C MET A 119 -27.35 2.49 -12.80
N LEU A 120 -26.93 1.35 -12.27
CA LEU A 120 -27.76 0.18 -12.05
C LEU A 120 -28.52 0.21 -10.71
N GLU A 121 -28.46 1.32 -9.97
CA GLU A 121 -29.09 1.50 -8.65
C GLU A 121 -28.79 0.34 -7.66
N VAL A 122 -27.60 -0.23 -7.77
CA VAL A 122 -27.17 -1.32 -6.89
C VAL A 122 -26.99 -0.77 -5.48
N ASP A 123 -27.30 -1.60 -4.46
CA ASP A 123 -27.13 -1.21 -3.06
C ASP A 123 -25.77 -0.55 -2.81
N HIS A 124 -25.78 0.55 -2.06
CA HIS A 124 -24.58 1.32 -1.68
C HIS A 124 -23.46 0.44 -1.10
N PHE A 125 -23.84 -0.67 -0.45
CA PHE A 125 -22.95 -1.72 -0.01
C PHE A 125 -22.03 -2.22 -1.15
N TRP A 126 -22.58 -2.62 -2.28
CA TRP A 126 -21.80 -3.16 -3.39
C TRP A 126 -20.95 -2.10 -4.07
N ILE A 127 -21.48 -0.88 -4.23
CA ILE A 127 -20.75 0.25 -4.78
C ILE A 127 -19.49 0.54 -3.95
N GLY A 128 -19.66 0.67 -2.63
CA GLY A 128 -18.57 0.96 -1.70
C GLY A 128 -17.52 -0.15 -1.64
N ASN A 129 -17.97 -1.41 -1.51
CA ASN A 129 -17.06 -2.56 -1.46
C ASN A 129 -16.30 -2.78 -2.77
N ALA A 130 -16.95 -2.55 -3.93
CA ALA A 130 -16.28 -2.64 -5.23
C ALA A 130 -15.19 -1.58 -5.36
N LEU A 131 -15.48 -0.32 -5.01
CA LEU A 131 -14.49 0.75 -5.03
C LEU A 131 -13.31 0.45 -4.09
N PHE A 132 -13.62 0.01 -2.86
CA PHE A 132 -12.60 -0.36 -1.88
C PHE A 132 -11.70 -1.49 -2.39
N LEU A 133 -12.30 -2.56 -2.95
CA LEU A 133 -11.56 -3.71 -3.45
C LEU A 133 -10.65 -3.34 -4.63
N ILE A 134 -11.18 -2.57 -5.60
CA ILE A 134 -10.40 -2.13 -6.76
C ILE A 134 -9.21 -1.28 -6.32
N GLY A 135 -9.44 -0.34 -5.39
CA GLY A 135 -8.38 0.48 -4.81
C GLY A 135 -7.34 -0.35 -4.06
N ALA A 136 -7.77 -1.29 -3.21
CA ALA A 136 -6.89 -2.14 -2.44
C ALA A 136 -6.01 -3.05 -3.32
N VAL A 137 -6.60 -3.69 -4.33
CA VAL A 137 -5.87 -4.50 -5.31
C VAL A 137 -4.88 -3.65 -6.09
N GLY A 138 -5.30 -2.47 -6.54
CA GLY A 138 -4.46 -1.56 -7.29
C GLY A 138 -3.25 -1.05 -6.51
N ALA A 139 -3.48 -0.61 -5.27
CA ALA A 139 -2.42 -0.17 -4.38
C ALA A 139 -1.43 -1.32 -4.06
N THR A 140 -1.96 -2.53 -3.84
CA THR A 140 -1.11 -3.72 -3.60
C THR A 140 -0.25 -4.04 -4.81
N TRP A 141 -0.85 -4.12 -6.01
CA TRP A 141 -0.11 -4.45 -7.23
C TRP A 141 0.90 -3.35 -7.60
N GLY A 142 0.55 -2.09 -7.43
CA GLY A 142 1.45 -0.95 -7.61
C GLY A 142 2.66 -1.03 -6.66
N SER A 143 2.43 -1.38 -5.40
CA SER A 143 3.51 -1.55 -4.42
C SER A 143 4.42 -2.74 -4.77
N VAL A 144 3.83 -3.87 -5.19
CA VAL A 144 4.60 -5.04 -5.64
C VAL A 144 5.44 -4.73 -6.88
N ALA A 145 4.89 -3.98 -7.84
CA ALA A 145 5.63 -3.55 -9.03
C ALA A 145 6.83 -2.67 -8.66
N LYS A 146 6.64 -1.69 -7.76
CA LYS A 146 7.73 -0.86 -7.23
C LYS A 146 8.79 -1.71 -6.51
N ILE A 147 8.40 -2.64 -5.65
CA ILE A 147 9.33 -3.54 -4.95
C ILE A 147 10.17 -4.38 -5.93
N ARG A 148 9.55 -4.91 -6.99
CA ARG A 148 10.29 -5.65 -8.02
C ARG A 148 11.26 -4.75 -8.78
N ALA A 149 10.91 -3.49 -9.03
CA ALA A 149 11.81 -2.52 -9.63
C ALA A 149 13.03 -2.24 -8.72
N TYR A 150 12.81 -1.98 -7.42
CA TYR A 150 13.88 -1.79 -6.45
C TYR A 150 14.82 -3.00 -6.34
N ARG A 151 14.29 -4.22 -6.45
CA ARG A 151 15.08 -5.45 -6.39
C ARG A 151 15.74 -5.84 -7.71
N GLY A 152 15.25 -5.34 -8.85
CA GLY A 152 15.70 -5.74 -10.18
C GLY A 152 16.67 -4.76 -10.85
N THR A 153 16.76 -3.52 -10.40
CA THR A 153 17.44 -2.45 -11.13
C THR A 153 17.91 -1.39 -10.12
N PHE A 154 19.20 -1.19 -9.85
CA PHE A 154 20.23 -0.80 -10.80
C PHE A 154 21.24 -1.91 -11.12
N HIS A 155 20.98 -2.66 -12.19
CA HIS A 155 22.04 -3.19 -13.03
C HIS A 155 21.96 -2.38 -14.32
N GLY A 156 22.76 -1.31 -14.37
CA GLY A 156 23.13 -0.64 -15.62
C GLY A 156 24.18 -1.47 -16.35
#